data_AF-A0A843W9E7-F1
#
_entry.id   AF-A0A843W9E7-F1
#
_cell.length_a   1.000
_cell.length_b   1.000
_cell.length_c   1.000
_cell.angle_alpha   90.00
_cell.angle_beta   90.00
_cell.angle_gamma   90.00
#
_symmetry.space_group_name_H-M   'P 1'
#
loop_
_entity.id
_entity.type
_entity.pdbx_description
1 polymer ?
#
loop_
_entity_poly.entity_id
_entity_poly.type
_entity_poly.pdbx_seq_one_letter_code
_entity_poly.pdbx_strand_id
1 'polypeptide(L)'
;MEYQKLSIDVCMHAAQNERLPLRVVVQVLFSEQVKISNAIASSSLKDAAAARSFQEGWAAAKKDNNTLKFELESMKAKYMALQNNMDVLQRQLEKMSLKPTSAKHSSTCSSGWKKLSKLTKIGVDGQEIGAHGPPLEVGHAGSIIGEQHGCFRISGI
;
A
#
# COMPACT_ATOMS: atom_id res chain seq x y z
N MET A 1 19.27 49.93 -6.40
CA MET A 1 19.36 49.43 -5.01
C MET A 1 18.69 48.08 -4.95
N GLU A 2 19.38 47.05 -4.46
CA GLU A 2 18.85 45.68 -4.39
C GLU A 2 18.09 45.44 -3.08
N TYR A 3 16.91 46.05 -2.94
CA TYR A 3 16.03 45.79 -1.77
C TYR A 3 15.52 44.33 -1.72
N GLN A 4 15.63 43.62 -2.84
CA GLN A 4 15.30 42.20 -2.96
C GLN A 4 16.16 41.30 -2.04
N LYS A 5 17.37 41.74 -1.66
CA LYS A 5 18.30 40.96 -0.83
C LYS A 5 18.23 41.30 0.68
N LEU A 6 17.36 42.23 1.07
CA LEU A 6 17.15 42.54 2.47
C LEU A 6 16.31 41.46 3.15
N SER A 7 16.62 41.18 4.41
CA SER A 7 15.79 40.32 5.26
C SER A 7 14.47 41.03 5.61
N ILE A 8 13.46 40.24 5.97
CA ILE A 8 12.14 40.74 6.36
C ILE A 8 12.22 41.76 7.50
N ASP A 9 13.09 41.52 8.49
CA ASP A 9 13.27 42.41 9.64
C ASP A 9 13.81 43.78 9.22
N VAL A 10 14.79 43.79 8.30
CA VAL A 10 15.36 45.03 7.77
C VAL A 10 14.32 45.78 6.91
N CYS A 11 13.52 45.06 6.12
CA CYS A 11 12.41 45.64 5.37
C CYS A 11 11.36 46.27 6.30
N MET A 12 11.00 45.59 7.39
CA MET A 12 10.05 46.06 8.40
C MET A 12 10.56 47.32 9.11
N HIS A 13 11.84 47.33 9.52
CA HIS A 13 12.47 48.50 10.13
C HIS A 13 12.52 49.69 9.16
N ALA A 14 12.83 49.45 7.88
CA ALA A 14 12.85 50.51 6.87
C ALA A 14 11.45 51.06 6.58
N ALA A 15 10.41 50.22 6.60
CA ALA A 15 9.03 50.64 6.37
C ALA A 15 8.48 51.55 7.47
N GLN A 16 8.99 51.41 8.71
CA GLN A 16 8.57 52.20 9.87
C GLN A 16 9.44 53.43 10.12
N ASN A 17 10.50 53.64 9.31
CA ASN A 17 11.44 54.72 9.53
C ASN A 17 10.98 56.03 8.88
N GLU A 18 10.44 56.94 9.69
CA GLU A 18 9.96 58.26 9.24
C GLU A 18 11.04 59.19 8.68
N ARG A 19 12.33 58.90 8.94
CA ARG A 19 13.45 59.69 8.40
C ARG A 19 13.83 59.30 6.98
N LEU A 20 13.29 58.19 6.44
CA LEU A 20 13.58 57.76 5.07
C LEU A 20 12.69 58.49 4.05
N PRO A 21 13.20 58.82 2.85
CA PRO A 21 12.37 59.32 1.78
C PRO A 21 11.26 58.33 1.41
N LEU A 22 10.06 58.83 1.16
CA LEU A 22 8.90 58.00 0.78
C LEU A 22 9.19 57.02 -0.38
N ARG A 23 10.01 57.45 -1.34
CA ARG A 23 10.46 56.61 -2.47
C ARG A 23 11.14 55.32 -2.01
N VAL A 24 11.96 55.38 -0.96
CA VAL A 24 12.68 54.23 -0.41
C VAL A 24 11.72 53.27 0.26
N VAL A 25 10.79 53.80 1.08
CA VAL A 25 9.76 53.00 1.77
C VAL A 25 8.90 52.23 0.76
N VAL A 26 8.43 52.90 -0.30
CA VAL A 26 7.64 52.26 -1.37
C VAL A 26 8.44 51.17 -2.09
N GLN A 27 9.73 51.39 -2.36
CA GLN A 27 10.59 50.39 -3.00
C GLN A 27 10.78 49.14 -2.13
N VAL A 28 10.98 49.31 -0.83
CA VAL A 28 11.08 48.21 0.14
C VAL A 28 9.77 47.41 0.17
N LEU A 29 8.63 48.08 0.35
CA LEU A 29 7.32 47.44 0.42
C LEU A 29 6.96 46.70 -0.88
N PHE A 30 7.22 47.31 -2.04
CA PHE A 30 6.96 46.67 -3.34
C PHE A 30 7.85 45.44 -3.56
N SER A 31 9.12 45.48 -3.12
CA SER A 31 10.00 44.31 -3.22
C SER A 31 9.49 43.12 -2.39
N GLU A 32 8.96 43.37 -1.20
CA GLU A 32 8.31 42.35 -0.37
C GLU A 32 7.02 41.83 -1.02
N GLN A 33 6.21 42.72 -1.61
CA GLN A 33 5.01 42.32 -2.35
C GLN A 33 5.34 41.38 -3.52
N VAL A 34 6.39 41.67 -4.28
CA VAL A 34 6.85 40.82 -5.38
C VAL A 34 7.33 39.45 -4.87
N LYS A 35 8.05 39.41 -3.74
CA LYS A 35 8.46 38.13 -3.10
C LYS A 35 7.26 37.28 -2.72
N ILE A 36 6.26 37.88 -2.06
CA ILE A 36 5.03 37.18 -1.64
C ILE A 36 4.27 36.68 -2.86
N SER A 37 4.10 37.53 -3.88
CA SER A 37 3.40 37.15 -5.11
C SER A 37 4.08 35.97 -5.81
N ASN A 38 5.41 35.97 -5.90
CA ASN A 38 6.17 34.87 -6.49
C ASN A 38 6.07 33.59 -5.64
N ALA A 39 6.09 33.71 -4.32
CA ALA A 39 5.92 32.57 -3.41
C ALA A 39 4.55 31.90 -3.62
N ILE A 40 3.47 32.69 -3.69
CA ILE A 40 2.10 32.21 -3.95
C ILE A 40 1.99 31.55 -5.33
N ALA A 41 2.54 32.18 -6.37
CA ALA A 41 2.55 31.61 -7.71
C ALA A 41 3.28 30.26 -7.74
N SER A 42 4.43 30.17 -7.06
CA SER A 42 5.22 28.94 -6.98
C SER A 42 4.53 27.83 -6.18
N SER A 43 3.81 28.16 -5.10
CA SER A 43 3.06 27.17 -4.32
C SER A 43 1.88 26.63 -5.11
N SER A 44 1.13 27.50 -5.79
CA SER A 44 0.00 27.10 -6.64
C SER A 44 0.43 26.12 -7.74
N LEU A 45 1.59 26.36 -8.37
CA LEU A 45 2.13 25.43 -9.37
C LEU A 45 2.50 24.06 -8.77
N LYS A 46 3.08 24.05 -7.56
CA LYS A 46 3.41 22.80 -6.85
C LYS A 46 2.15 22.01 -6.49
N ASP A 47 1.13 22.69 -5.98
CA ASP A 47 -0.16 22.07 -5.64
C ASP A 47 -0.84 21.50 -6.88
N ALA A 48 -0.83 22.25 -7.98
CA ALA A 48 -1.36 21.78 -9.26
C ALA A 48 -0.59 20.58 -9.82
N ALA A 49 0.73 20.54 -9.65
CA ALA A 49 1.57 19.39 -10.05
C ALA A 49 1.30 18.16 -9.18
N ALA A 50 1.17 18.34 -7.86
CA ALA A 50 0.83 17.27 -6.93
C ALA A 50 -0.57 16.69 -7.22
N ALA A 51 -1.56 17.55 -7.47
CA ALA A 51 -2.91 17.13 -7.85
C ALA A 51 -2.93 16.32 -9.16
N ARG A 52 -2.16 16.74 -10.17
CA ARG A 52 -2.01 16.00 -11.43
C ARG A 52 -1.37 14.62 -11.22
N SER A 53 -0.25 14.56 -10.50
CA SER A 53 0.44 13.30 -10.20
C SER A 53 -0.46 12.32 -9.45
N PHE A 54 -1.21 12.80 -8.45
CA PHE A 54 -2.18 11.99 -7.74
C PHE A 54 -3.28 11.46 -8.65
N GLN A 55 -3.84 12.30 -9.53
CA GLN A 55 -4.88 11.92 -10.47
C GLN A 55 -4.40 10.86 -11.47
N GLU A 56 -3.17 10.99 -11.97
CA GLU A 56 -2.54 10.02 -12.86
C GLU A 56 -2.30 8.68 -12.16
N GLY A 57 -1.75 8.70 -10.94
CA GLY A 57 -1.54 7.50 -10.12
C GLY A 57 -2.86 6.78 -9.79
N TRP A 58 -3.90 7.55 -9.46
CA TRP A 58 -5.24 7.01 -9.22
C TRP A 58 -5.84 6.35 -10.48
N ALA A 59 -5.70 6.98 -11.65
CA ALA A 59 -6.20 6.43 -12.90
C ALA A 59 -5.49 5.11 -13.27
N ALA A 60 -4.18 5.04 -13.08
CA ALA A 60 -3.40 3.81 -13.26
C ALA A 60 -3.86 2.70 -12.31
N ALA A 61 -3.94 2.99 -11.01
CA ALA A 61 -4.39 2.01 -10.00
C ALA A 61 -5.82 1.50 -10.28
N LYS A 62 -6.72 2.37 -10.75
CA LYS A 62 -8.07 1.98 -11.14
C LYS A 62 -8.09 1.04 -12.34
N LYS A 63 -7.24 1.29 -13.34
CA LYS A 63 -7.06 0.40 -14.49
C LYS A 63 -6.55 -0.97 -14.04
N ASP A 64 -5.55 -0.99 -13.17
CA ASP A 64 -4.96 -2.23 -12.66
C ASP A 64 -5.98 -3.02 -11.84
N ASN A 65 -6.77 -2.36 -11.00
CA ASN A 65 -7.85 -3.00 -10.24
C ASN A 65 -8.87 -3.68 -11.17
N ASN A 66 -9.25 -3.01 -12.28
CA ASN A 66 -10.15 -3.59 -13.26
C ASN A 66 -9.51 -4.80 -13.98
N THR A 67 -8.24 -4.71 -14.33
CA THR A 67 -7.49 -5.82 -14.95
C THR A 67 -7.44 -7.02 -14.01
N LEU A 68 -7.03 -6.81 -12.75
CA LEU A 68 -6.96 -7.87 -11.75
C LEU A 68 -8.32 -8.53 -11.51
N LYS A 69 -9.40 -7.74 -11.49
CA LYS A 69 -10.76 -8.26 -11.38
C LYS A 69 -11.11 -9.17 -12.56
N PHE A 70 -10.75 -8.78 -13.78
CA PHE A 70 -10.97 -9.62 -14.96
C PHE A 70 -10.14 -10.91 -14.92
N GLU A 71 -8.87 -10.81 -14.55
CA GLU A 71 -7.98 -11.97 -14.40
C GLU A 71 -8.49 -12.95 -13.34
N LEU A 72 -9.01 -12.44 -12.23
CA LEU A 72 -9.61 -13.24 -11.18
C LEU A 72 -10.85 -14.02 -11.67
N GLU A 73 -11.76 -13.36 -12.38
CA GLU A 73 -12.94 -14.03 -12.95
C GLU A 73 -12.54 -15.06 -14.02
N SER A 74 -11.52 -14.74 -14.83
CA SER A 74 -10.95 -15.67 -15.80
C SER A 74 -10.36 -16.91 -15.12
N MET A 75 -9.62 -16.71 -14.03
CA MET A 75 -9.03 -17.81 -13.25
C MET A 75 -10.12 -18.68 -12.61
N LYS A 76 -11.16 -18.06 -12.06
CA LYS A 76 -12.32 -18.75 -11.49
C LYS A 76 -13.04 -19.61 -12.53
N ALA A 77 -13.22 -19.11 -13.75
CA ALA A 77 -13.80 -19.88 -14.85
C ALA A 77 -12.94 -21.10 -15.22
N LYS A 78 -11.62 -20.91 -15.33
CA LYS A 78 -10.68 -22.03 -15.59
C LYS A 78 -10.69 -23.07 -14.48
N TYR A 79 -10.74 -22.63 -13.23
CA TYR A 79 -10.84 -23.53 -12.07
C TYR A 79 -12.13 -24.35 -12.11
N MET A 80 -13.28 -23.71 -12.37
CA MET A 80 -14.55 -24.42 -12.50
C MET A 80 -14.55 -25.44 -13.64
N ALA A 81 -13.99 -25.09 -14.79
CA ALA A 81 -13.85 -26.03 -15.91
C ALA A 81 -12.96 -27.23 -15.54
N LEU A 82 -11.84 -26.98 -14.86
CA LEU A 82 -10.94 -28.02 -14.39
C LEU A 82 -11.62 -28.93 -13.36
N GLN A 83 -12.32 -28.36 -12.38
CA GLN A 83 -13.09 -29.09 -11.39
C GLN A 83 -14.16 -29.98 -12.05
N ASN A 84 -14.89 -29.45 -13.03
CA ASN A 84 -15.86 -30.24 -13.80
C ASN A 84 -15.20 -31.41 -14.55
N ASN A 85 -14.03 -31.20 -15.15
CA ASN A 85 -13.28 -32.27 -15.82
C ASN A 85 -12.85 -33.38 -14.83
N MET A 86 -12.41 -32.99 -13.63
CA MET A 86 -12.07 -33.93 -12.56
C MET A 86 -13.28 -34.77 -12.14
N ASP A 87 -14.44 -34.15 -11.97
CA ASP A 87 -15.68 -34.85 -11.61
C ASP A 87 -16.13 -35.81 -12.74
N VAL A 88 -16.00 -35.40 -14.01
CA VAL A 88 -16.31 -36.27 -15.15
C VAL A 88 -15.40 -37.49 -15.18
N LEU A 89 -14.09 -37.30 -15.03
CA LEU A 89 -13.12 -38.39 -15.00
C LEU A 89 -13.38 -39.35 -13.82
N GLN A 90 -13.70 -38.81 -12.64
CA GLN A 90 -14.07 -39.62 -11.47
C GLN A 90 -15.31 -40.48 -11.73
N ARG A 91 -16.37 -39.92 -12.34
CA ARG A 91 -17.57 -40.68 -12.71
C ARG A 91 -17.29 -41.75 -13.76
N GLN A 92 -16.38 -41.52 -14.71
CA GLN A 92 -15.98 -42.55 -15.69
C GLN A 92 -15.27 -43.73 -15.01
N LEU A 93 -14.40 -43.45 -14.04
CA LEU A 93 -13.71 -44.48 -13.26
C LEU A 93 -14.70 -45.37 -12.49
N GLU A 94 -15.70 -44.77 -11.84
CA GLU A 94 -16.76 -45.50 -11.14
C GLU A 94 -17.61 -46.35 -12.10
N LYS A 95 -18.00 -45.81 -13.26
CA LYS A 95 -18.77 -46.57 -14.27
C LYS A 95 -18.03 -47.78 -14.82
N MET A 96 -16.72 -47.69 -15.01
CA MET A 96 -15.89 -48.83 -15.44
C MET A 96 -15.70 -49.85 -14.31
N SER A 97 -15.68 -49.40 -13.05
CA SER A 97 -15.59 -50.29 -11.89
C SER A 97 -16.90 -51.03 -11.55
N LEU A 98 -18.05 -50.56 -12.04
CA LEU A 98 -19.38 -51.12 -11.75
C LEU A 98 -19.91 -52.08 -12.83
N LYS A 99 -19.17 -52.34 -13.92
CA LYS A 99 -19.54 -53.35 -14.93
C LYS A 99 -18.84 -54.68 -14.65
N PRO A 100 -19.55 -55.77 -14.26
CA PRO A 100 -19.01 -57.11 -14.35
C PRO A 100 -19.16 -57.59 -15.80
N THR A 101 -18.29 -57.14 -16.71
CA THR A 101 -18.22 -57.77 -18.03
C THR A 101 -17.15 -58.84 -18.01
N SER A 102 -17.61 -60.07 -18.17
CA SER A 102 -16.84 -61.28 -18.41
C SER A 102 -15.85 -61.08 -19.56
N ALA A 103 -14.60 -60.72 -19.27
CA ALA A 103 -13.47 -61.01 -20.12
C ALA A 103 -12.21 -61.03 -19.26
N LYS A 104 -11.63 -62.22 -19.13
CA LYS A 104 -10.27 -62.45 -18.64
C LYS A 104 -9.34 -61.54 -19.42
N HIS A 105 -8.56 -60.69 -18.73
CA HIS A 105 -7.15 -60.35 -18.96
C HIS A 105 -6.83 -59.03 -18.24
N SER A 106 -6.10 -59.15 -17.13
CA SER A 106 -5.07 -58.23 -16.63
C SER A 106 -5.21 -56.72 -16.92
N SER A 107 -5.51 -55.94 -15.87
CA SER A 107 -4.57 -54.89 -15.45
C SER A 107 -4.88 -54.43 -14.02
N THR A 108 -3.99 -54.81 -13.11
CA THR A 108 -3.88 -54.29 -11.76
C THR A 108 -3.48 -52.81 -11.81
N CYS A 109 -4.43 -51.88 -11.84
CA CYS A 109 -4.14 -50.44 -11.70
C CYS A 109 -5.29 -49.65 -11.03
N SER A 110 -5.75 -50.07 -9.85
CA SER A 110 -6.87 -49.37 -9.17
C SER A 110 -6.60 -48.97 -7.70
N SER A 111 -5.45 -49.37 -7.12
CA SER A 111 -5.18 -49.11 -5.70
C SER A 111 -4.48 -47.76 -5.44
N GLY A 112 -3.78 -47.19 -6.43
CA GLY A 112 -2.96 -45.99 -6.24
C GLY A 112 -3.75 -44.67 -6.11
N TRP A 113 -4.90 -44.54 -6.79
CA TRP A 113 -5.60 -43.26 -6.89
C TRP A 113 -6.65 -43.02 -5.79
N LYS A 114 -7.15 -44.07 -5.12
CA LYS A 114 -8.06 -43.92 -3.96
C LYS A 114 -7.42 -43.15 -2.79
N LYS A 115 -6.07 -43.18 -2.70
CA LYS A 115 -5.29 -42.44 -1.71
C LYS A 115 -5.17 -40.94 -2.04
N LEU A 116 -5.26 -40.57 -3.32
CA LEU A 116 -5.22 -39.17 -3.78
C LEU A 116 -6.56 -38.45 -3.58
N SER A 117 -7.71 -39.12 -3.74
CA SER A 117 -9.03 -38.51 -3.44
C SER A 117 -9.20 -38.08 -1.97
N LYS A 118 -8.44 -38.67 -1.03
CA LYS A 118 -8.44 -38.25 0.38
C LYS A 118 -7.63 -36.97 0.64
N LEU A 119 -6.71 -36.60 -0.26
CA LEU A 119 -5.84 -35.42 -0.11
C LEU A 119 -6.45 -34.14 -0.68
N THR A 120 -7.38 -34.23 -1.63
CA THR A 120 -8.06 -33.06 -2.22
C THR A 120 -9.24 -32.55 -1.39
N LYS A 121 -9.61 -33.26 -0.31
CA LYS A 121 -10.75 -32.94 0.56
C LYS A 121 -10.39 -32.11 1.81
N ILE A 122 -9.21 -31.50 1.82
CA ILE A 122 -8.80 -30.57 2.86
C ILE A 122 -8.75 -29.18 2.22
N GLY A 123 -9.79 -28.38 2.45
CA GLY A 123 -9.84 -26.98 2.03
C GLY A 123 -11.18 -26.59 1.42
N VAL A 124 -12.16 -26.35 2.29
CA VAL A 124 -13.18 -25.28 2.27
C VAL A 124 -14.26 -25.74 3.25
N ASP A 125 -13.93 -25.67 4.54
CA ASP A 125 -14.95 -25.53 5.57
C ASP A 125 -14.90 -24.08 6.01
N GLY A 126 -15.88 -23.30 5.55
CA GLY A 126 -16.27 -22.06 6.20
C GLY A 126 -16.89 -22.43 7.54
N GLN A 127 -16.08 -22.39 8.60
CA GLN A 127 -16.56 -22.39 9.98
C GLN A 127 -16.50 -20.96 10.49
N GLU A 128 -17.67 -20.33 10.62
CA GLU A 128 -17.91 -19.20 11.52
C GLU A 128 -17.38 -19.56 12.91
N ILE A 129 -16.36 -18.84 13.38
CA ILE A 129 -15.89 -18.91 14.76
C ILE A 129 -16.21 -17.56 15.38
N GLY A 130 -17.25 -17.57 16.21
CA GLY A 130 -17.58 -16.48 17.10
C GLY A 130 -16.43 -16.14 18.04
N ALA A 131 -16.41 -14.87 18.41
CA ALA A 131 -15.67 -14.22 19.47
C ALA A 131 -15.06 -15.13 20.53
N HIS A 132 -13.73 -15.06 20.69
CA HIS A 132 -13.07 -15.01 21.99
C HIS A 132 -11.64 -14.49 21.77
N GLY A 133 -11.43 -13.20 22.06
CA GLY A 133 -10.10 -12.60 22.11
C GLY A 133 -9.31 -13.10 23.34
N PRO A 134 -7.98 -13.17 23.25
CA PRO A 134 -7.16 -13.53 24.40
C PRO A 134 -7.15 -12.41 25.46
N PRO A 135 -7.00 -12.73 26.76
CA PRO A 135 -6.96 -11.71 27.81
C PRO A 135 -5.71 -10.84 27.66
N LEU A 136 -5.92 -9.52 27.67
CA LEU A 136 -4.85 -8.54 27.82
C LEU A 136 -4.33 -8.61 29.26
N GLU A 137 -3.17 -9.23 29.45
CA GLU A 137 -2.43 -9.16 30.70
C GLU A 137 -1.76 -7.77 30.77
N VAL A 138 -2.34 -6.88 31.58
CA VAL A 138 -1.79 -5.56 31.88
C VAL A 138 -0.74 -5.74 32.99
N GLY A 139 0.48 -6.09 32.58
CA GLY A 139 1.66 -6.05 33.44
C GLY A 139 2.21 -4.62 33.54
N HIS A 140 1.80 -3.90 34.59
CA HIS A 140 2.51 -2.70 35.03
C HIS A 140 3.88 -3.10 35.61
N ALA A 141 4.97 -2.64 35.02
CA ALA A 141 6.29 -2.68 35.63
C ALA A 141 7.02 -1.34 35.46
N GLY A 142 6.92 -0.54 36.52
CA GLY A 142 8.01 0.17 37.19
C GLY A 142 9.22 0.66 36.38
N SER A 143 9.38 1.99 36.40
CA SER A 143 10.63 2.72 36.15
C SER A 143 11.78 2.24 37.05
N ILE A 144 12.95 1.92 36.47
CA ILE A 144 14.25 1.87 37.17
C ILE A 144 15.38 2.34 36.20
N ILE A 145 15.78 3.60 36.38
CA ILE A 145 17.17 4.13 36.48
C ILE A 145 18.36 3.16 36.27
N GLY A 146 19.36 3.59 35.49
CA GLY A 146 20.74 3.05 35.47
C GLY A 146 21.31 2.91 34.06
N GLU A 147 22.01 3.93 33.54
CA GLU A 147 23.48 4.03 33.50
C GLU A 147 24.18 3.17 32.43
N GLN A 148 24.78 3.89 31.46
CA GLN A 148 26.12 3.70 30.85
C GLN A 148 26.32 2.39 30.03
N HIS A 149 26.79 2.41 28.79
CA HIS A 149 28.09 2.89 28.31
C HIS A 149 28.07 2.99 26.78
N GLY A 150 28.69 4.03 26.20
CA GLY A 150 28.82 4.14 24.74
C GLY A 150 29.57 5.36 24.22
N CYS A 151 30.73 5.66 24.82
CA CYS A 151 31.90 6.33 24.24
C CYS A 151 31.67 7.35 23.08
N PHE A 152 31.65 8.64 23.39
CA PHE A 152 32.36 9.65 22.57
C PHE A 152 32.99 10.69 23.52
N ARG A 153 34.30 10.62 23.62
CA ARG A 153 35.16 11.54 24.37
C ARG A 153 35.93 12.38 23.34
N ILE A 154 36.33 13.60 23.77
CA ILE A 154 37.35 14.51 23.18
C ILE A 154 36.77 15.43 22.08
N SER A 155 36.90 16.77 22.05
CA SER A 155 37.71 17.83 22.69
C SER A 155 36.86 19.11 22.64
N GLY A 156 36.92 20.12 23.51
CA GLY A 156 38.08 20.78 24.11
C GLY A 156 38.11 22.25 23.64
N ILE A 157 38.14 23.17 24.62
CA ILE A 157 38.21 24.65 24.56
C ILE A 157 36.85 25.37 24.52
#